data_AF-A0A073KBH6-F1
#
_entry.id   AF-A0A073KBH6-F1
#
_cell.length_a   1.000
_cell.length_b   1.000
_cell.length_c   1.000
_cell.angle_alpha   90.00
_cell.angle_beta   90.00
_cell.angle_gamma   90.00
#
_symmetry.space_group_name_H-M   'P 1'
#
loop_
_entity.id
_entity.type
_entity.pdbx_description
1 polymer ?
#
loop_
_entity_poly.entity_id
_entity_poly.type
_entity_poly.pdbx_seq_one_letter_code
_entity_poly.pdbx_strand_id
1 'polypeptide(L)'
;MKKEKLKLRPWVKMTLAFVVGVSIISNIFSIFGTSASTDDNMEEKIIAHGIIEVNVNGESYLKMIDKVHGSDVVVKTKEEYNAGQIITVELEGNRVVSDKITEGEELEKLYQRYNDLIEEYNASIKNK
;
A
#
# COMPACT_ATOMS: atom_id res chain seq x y z
N MET A 1 -30.76 51.85 0.67
CA MET A 1 -30.00 50.72 1.24
C MET A 1 -29.30 49.97 0.11
N LYS A 2 -28.06 50.35 -0.23
CA LYS A 2 -27.29 49.71 -1.32
C LYS A 2 -26.57 48.50 -0.74
N LYS A 3 -26.87 47.30 -1.25
CA LYS A 3 -26.15 46.05 -0.93
C LYS A 3 -24.81 46.10 -1.65
N GLU A 4 -23.75 46.44 -0.94
CA GLU A 4 -22.39 46.35 -1.46
C GLU A 4 -22.01 44.87 -1.63
N LYS A 5 -21.79 44.45 -2.88
CA LYS A 5 -21.22 43.14 -3.19
C LYS A 5 -19.75 43.17 -2.81
N LEU A 6 -19.42 42.54 -1.68
CA LEU A 6 -18.04 42.30 -1.25
C LEU A 6 -17.31 41.48 -2.32
N LYS A 7 -16.54 42.16 -3.18
CA LYS A 7 -15.64 41.51 -4.14
C LYS A 7 -14.41 41.01 -3.37
N LEU A 8 -14.38 39.72 -3.09
CA LEU A 8 -13.20 39.06 -2.54
C LEU A 8 -12.05 39.10 -3.56
N ARG A 9 -10.89 39.61 -3.12
CA ARG A 9 -9.67 39.73 -3.94
C ARG A 9 -9.17 38.33 -4.37
N PRO A 10 -8.57 38.18 -5.57
CA PRO A 10 -8.19 36.88 -6.12
C PRO A 10 -7.29 36.02 -5.20
N TRP A 11 -6.43 36.67 -4.41
CA TRP A 11 -5.53 36.00 -3.47
C TRP A 11 -6.25 35.36 -2.28
N VAL A 12 -7.42 35.87 -1.89
CA VAL A 12 -8.23 35.30 -0.79
C VAL A 12 -8.95 34.02 -1.23
N LYS A 13 -9.16 33.82 -2.54
CA LYS A 13 -9.71 32.57 -3.07
C LYS A 13 -8.71 31.43 -3.05
N MET A 14 -7.41 31.71 -3.24
CA MET A 14 -6.37 30.69 -3.18
C MET A 14 -6.18 30.12 -1.77
N THR A 15 -6.24 30.95 -0.73
CA THR A 15 -6.11 30.47 0.66
C THR A 15 -7.32 29.65 1.11
N LEU A 16 -8.53 29.98 0.64
CA LEU A 16 -9.73 29.21 0.97
C LEU A 16 -9.74 27.81 0.33
N ALA A 17 -9.21 27.67 -0.89
CA ALA A 17 -9.05 26.35 -1.54
C ALA A 17 -8.05 25.45 -0.81
N PHE A 18 -7.06 26.04 -0.12
CA PHE A 18 -6.08 25.30 0.66
C PHE A 18 -6.66 24.74 1.96
N VAL A 19 -7.57 25.48 2.63
CA VAL A 19 -8.22 25.01 3.87
C VAL A 19 -9.19 23.86 3.61
N VAL A 20 -9.91 23.85 2.47
CA VAL A 20 -10.78 22.73 2.11
C VAL A 20 -9.99 21.49 1.65
N GLY A 21 -8.78 21.68 1.10
CA GLY A 21 -7.90 20.57 0.70
C GLY A 21 -7.20 19.86 1.86
N VAL A 22 -7.02 20.51 3.02
CA VAL A 22 -6.23 19.96 4.14
C VAL A 22 -7.10 19.29 5.23
N SER A 23 -8.44 19.39 5.17
CA SER A 23 -9.32 18.83 6.22
C SER A 23 -9.64 17.33 6.10
N ILE A 24 -9.01 16.56 5.19
CA ILE A 24 -9.29 15.11 5.05
C ILE A 24 -8.31 14.22 5.85
N ILE A 25 -7.27 14.77 6.49
CA ILE A 25 -6.22 13.93 7.12
C ILE A 25 -6.48 13.65 8.62
N SER A 26 -7.55 14.16 9.23
CA SER A 26 -7.70 14.08 10.70
C SER A 26 -8.53 12.91 11.25
N ASN A 27 -8.94 11.91 10.45
CA ASN A 27 -9.84 10.85 10.91
C ASN A 27 -9.34 9.41 10.70
N ILE A 28 -8.05 9.12 10.93
CA ILE A 28 -7.56 7.74 11.07
C ILE A 28 -6.75 7.54 12.36
N PHE A 29 -7.24 8.08 13.48
CA PHE A 29 -6.76 7.70 14.81
C PHE A 29 -7.92 7.64 15.79
N SER A 30 -8.82 6.66 15.67
CA SER A 30 -9.89 6.45 16.66
C SER A 30 -10.51 5.03 16.67
N ILE A 31 -9.78 3.98 16.31
CA ILE A 31 -10.21 2.60 16.62
C ILE A 31 -8.95 1.77 16.94
N PHE A 32 -8.97 1.00 18.02
CA PHE A 32 -7.85 0.40 18.78
C PHE A 32 -7.24 1.40 19.78
N GLY A 33 -7.99 1.94 20.74
CA GLY A 33 -8.77 1.15 21.69
C GLY A 33 -7.82 0.57 22.72
N THR A 34 -7.68 1.28 23.85
CA THR A 34 -7.11 0.80 25.10
C THR A 34 -7.40 -0.68 25.34
N SER A 35 -6.39 -1.53 25.16
CA SER A 35 -6.31 -2.85 25.79
C SER A 35 -4.92 -2.95 26.38
N ALA A 36 -4.78 -2.47 27.61
CA ALA A 36 -3.82 -3.06 28.52
C ALA A 36 -4.39 -4.43 28.91
N SER A 37 -4.21 -5.42 28.03
CA SER A 37 -4.35 -6.82 28.40
C SER A 37 -2.98 -7.46 28.22
N THR A 38 -2.42 -7.86 29.34
CA THR A 38 -1.33 -8.82 29.44
C THR A 38 -1.64 -10.01 28.52
N ASP A 39 -0.96 -10.13 27.39
CA ASP A 39 -0.96 -11.36 26.60
C ASP A 39 0.31 -11.46 25.76
N ASP A 40 1.01 -12.57 25.91
CA ASP A 40 2.25 -12.96 25.25
C ASP A 40 2.02 -13.26 23.74
N ASN A 41 1.58 -12.28 22.97
CA ASN A 41 1.44 -12.38 21.50
C ASN A 41 2.04 -11.14 20.84
N MET A 42 3.38 -11.07 20.81
CA MET A 42 4.04 -10.23 19.80
C MET A 42 3.67 -10.83 18.44
N GLU A 43 2.72 -10.22 17.73
CA GLU A 43 2.43 -10.58 16.34
C GLU A 43 3.75 -10.56 15.57
N GLU A 44 4.19 -11.73 15.09
CA GLU A 44 5.52 -11.89 14.51
C GLU A 44 5.64 -11.00 13.27
N LYS A 45 6.58 -10.05 13.31
CA LYS A 45 6.85 -9.19 12.17
C LYS A 45 7.60 -9.98 11.11
N ILE A 46 6.94 -10.23 9.98
CA ILE A 46 7.44 -11.04 8.89
C ILE A 46 7.69 -10.16 7.67
N ILE A 47 8.89 -10.24 7.10
CA ILE A 47 9.19 -9.69 5.78
C ILE A 47 8.97 -10.79 4.76
N ALA A 48 8.20 -10.48 3.71
CA ALA A 48 7.92 -11.38 2.61
C ALA A 48 7.94 -10.63 1.28
N HIS A 49 8.05 -11.39 0.19
CA HIS A 49 8.16 -10.85 -1.16
C HIS A 49 7.01 -11.39 -2.00
N GLY A 50 6.38 -10.49 -2.76
CA GLY A 50 5.28 -10.84 -3.65
C GLY A 50 5.39 -10.13 -4.98
N ILE A 51 4.83 -10.75 -6.02
CA ILE A 51 4.67 -10.13 -7.33
C ILE A 51 3.24 -9.60 -7.47
N ILE A 52 3.10 -8.39 -7.98
CA ILE A 52 1.78 -7.80 -8.24
C ILE A 52 1.14 -8.56 -9.41
N GLU A 53 0.03 -9.26 -9.14
CA GLU A 53 -0.74 -9.94 -10.17
C GLU A 53 -1.64 -8.94 -10.91
N VAL A 54 -2.42 -8.17 -10.16
CA VAL A 54 -3.42 -7.26 -10.72
C VAL A 54 -3.70 -6.10 -9.76
N ASN A 55 -4.00 -4.94 -10.33
CA ASN A 55 -4.49 -3.77 -9.62
C ASN A 55 -5.98 -3.59 -9.93
N VAL A 56 -6.85 -3.70 -8.92
CA VAL A 56 -8.30 -3.56 -9.06
C VAL A 56 -8.83 -2.70 -7.92
N ASN A 57 -9.67 -1.71 -8.23
CA ASN A 57 -10.34 -0.86 -7.22
C ASN A 57 -9.38 -0.15 -6.22
N GLY A 58 -8.14 0.12 -6.62
CA GLY A 58 -7.13 0.72 -5.73
C GLY A 58 -6.47 -0.27 -4.77
N GLU A 59 -6.65 -1.57 -5.01
CA GLU A 59 -5.98 -2.67 -4.34
C GLU A 59 -5.09 -3.45 -5.32
N SER A 60 -3.88 -3.76 -4.87
CA SER A 60 -2.90 -4.56 -5.58
C SER A 60 -2.83 -5.94 -4.95
N TYR A 61 -3.19 -6.95 -5.72
CA TYR A 61 -3.21 -8.34 -5.29
C TYR A 61 -1.85 -8.97 -5.56
N LEU A 62 -1.26 -9.60 -4.55
CA LEU A 62 0.08 -10.15 -4.62
C LEU A 62 0.07 -11.67 -4.65
N LYS A 63 0.92 -12.25 -5.50
CA LYS A 63 1.34 -13.65 -5.37
C LYS A 63 2.66 -13.72 -4.63
N MET A 64 2.67 -14.40 -3.48
CA MET A 64 3.85 -14.52 -2.64
C MET A 64 4.90 -15.46 -3.25
N ILE A 65 6.17 -15.09 -3.13
CA ILE A 65 7.33 -15.79 -3.72
C ILE A 65 8.06 -16.63 -2.66
N ASP A 66 8.36 -16.07 -1.49
CA ASP A 66 9.28 -16.67 -0.51
C ASP A 66 8.59 -17.25 0.73
N LYS A 67 7.53 -16.60 1.22
CA LYS A 67 6.75 -17.07 2.36
C LYS A 67 5.33 -17.38 1.94
N VAL A 68 4.92 -18.62 2.20
CA VAL A 68 3.55 -19.07 2.01
C VAL A 68 2.72 -18.55 3.18
N HIS A 69 2.15 -17.35 3.02
CA HIS A 69 0.99 -16.98 3.82
C HIS A 69 -0.23 -17.64 3.17
N GLY A 70 -1.03 -18.37 3.96
CA GLY A 70 -2.19 -19.11 3.46
C GLY A 70 -3.36 -18.23 2.99
N SER A 71 -3.18 -16.92 3.00
CA SER A 71 -4.16 -15.90 2.66
C SER A 71 -3.60 -14.96 1.59
N ASP A 72 -4.47 -14.54 0.67
CA ASP A 72 -4.15 -13.56 -0.36
C ASP A 72 -3.66 -12.26 0.29
N VAL A 73 -2.44 -11.85 -0.03
CA VAL A 73 -1.87 -10.60 0.48
C VAL A 73 -2.28 -9.47 -0.46
N VAL A 74 -3.00 -8.50 0.10
CA VAL A 74 -3.49 -7.33 -0.63
C VAL A 74 -2.83 -6.08 -0.05
N VAL A 75 -2.30 -5.24 -0.93
CA VAL A 75 -1.75 -3.93 -0.58
C VAL A 75 -2.53 -2.82 -1.27
N LYS A 76 -2.50 -1.62 -0.71
CA LYS A 76 -3.10 -0.46 -1.36
C LYS A 76 -2.30 -0.14 -2.63
N THR A 77 -2.97 -0.01 -3.76
CA THR A 77 -2.33 0.36 -5.02
C THR A 77 -1.70 1.76 -4.90
N LYS A 78 -0.45 1.85 -5.34
CA LYS A 78 0.29 3.10 -5.52
C LYS A 78 0.46 3.39 -7.01
N GLU A 79 0.72 4.64 -7.39
CA GLU A 79 0.85 5.02 -8.81
C GLU A 79 2.02 4.31 -9.49
N GLU A 80 3.06 4.01 -8.72
CA GLU A 80 4.27 3.31 -9.15
C GLU A 80 4.14 1.78 -9.25
N TYR A 81 2.98 1.21 -8.88
CA TYR A 81 2.78 -0.24 -8.81
C TYR A 81 2.22 -0.80 -10.12
N ASN A 82 3.04 -1.62 -10.79
CA ASN A 82 2.68 -2.26 -12.05
C ASN A 82 2.55 -3.77 -11.89
N ALA A 83 1.70 -4.40 -12.70
CA ALA A 83 1.61 -5.85 -12.76
C ALA A 83 2.95 -6.47 -13.20
N GLY A 84 3.34 -7.58 -12.57
CA GLY A 84 4.63 -8.25 -12.77
C GLY A 84 5.79 -7.65 -11.96
N GLN A 85 5.54 -6.58 -11.20
CA GLN A 85 6.56 -5.97 -10.36
C GLN A 85 6.64 -6.67 -9.00
N ILE A 86 7.86 -6.91 -8.53
CA ILE A 86 8.13 -7.54 -7.24
C ILE A 86 8.20 -6.44 -6.17
N ILE A 87 7.48 -6.67 -5.08
CA ILE A 87 7.46 -5.79 -3.91
C ILE A 87 7.79 -6.59 -2.65
N THR A 88 8.44 -5.91 -1.72
CA THR A 88 8.69 -6.42 -0.36
C THR A 88 7.59 -5.87 0.53
N VAL A 89 6.93 -6.76 1.26
CA VAL A 89 5.88 -6.41 2.23
C VAL A 89 6.33 -6.80 3.63
N GLU A 90 6.09 -5.90 4.58
CA GLU A 90 6.19 -6.18 6.00
C GLU A 90 4.79 -6.50 6.53
N LEU A 91 4.66 -7.70 7.09
CA LEU A 91 3.45 -8.22 7.69
C LEU A 91 3.59 -8.21 9.20
N GLU A 92 2.57 -7.71 9.89
CA GLU A 92 2.37 -7.96 11.33
C GLU A 92 1.07 -8.78 11.44
N GLY A 93 1.23 -10.07 11.77
CA GLY A 93 0.14 -11.05 11.72
C GLY A 93 -0.44 -11.23 10.31
N ASN A 94 -1.69 -10.80 10.13
CA ASN A 94 -2.43 -10.88 8.86
C ASN A 94 -2.54 -9.52 8.13
N ARG A 95 -1.79 -8.51 8.55
CA ARG A 95 -1.89 -7.14 8.03
C ARG A 95 -0.57 -6.68 7.45
N VAL A 96 -0.63 -6.04 6.29
CA VAL A 96 0.53 -5.34 5.71
C VAL A 96 0.69 -4.01 6.43
N VAL A 97 1.85 -3.79 7.05
CA VAL A 97 2.20 -2.55 7.75
C VAL A 97 3.11 -1.65 6.94
N SER A 98 3.85 -2.22 5.98
CA SER A 98 4.73 -1.49 5.07
C SER A 98 4.92 -2.26 3.78
N ASP A 99 5.09 -1.55 2.68
CA ASP A 99 5.28 -2.11 1.35
C ASP A 99 6.21 -1.21 0.52
N LYS A 100 7.20 -1.82 -0.14
CA LYS A 100 8.19 -1.13 -0.99
C LYS A 100 8.44 -1.93 -2.27
N ILE A 101 8.83 -1.25 -3.35
CA ILE A 101 9.33 -1.93 -4.54
C ILE A 101 10.65 -2.61 -4.20
N THR A 102 10.80 -3.87 -4.58
CA THR A 102 12.07 -4.59 -4.40
C THR A 102 13.00 -4.24 -5.55
N GLU A 103 14.19 -3.73 -5.23
CA GLU A 103 15.17 -3.26 -6.21
C GLU A 103 16.59 -3.70 -5.84
N GLY A 104 17.50 -3.57 -6.81
CA GLY A 104 18.93 -3.81 -6.62
C GLY A 104 19.28 -5.25 -6.24
N GLU A 105 20.24 -5.41 -5.33
CA GLU A 105 20.81 -6.71 -4.95
C GLU A 105 19.75 -7.67 -4.34
N GLU A 106 18.73 -7.13 -3.67
CA GLU A 106 17.63 -7.93 -3.11
C GLU A 106 16.80 -8.58 -4.22
N LEU A 107 16.49 -7.83 -5.27
CA LEU A 107 15.77 -8.31 -6.44
C LEU A 107 16.58 -9.39 -7.18
N GLU A 108 17.87 -9.15 -7.40
CA GLU A 108 18.75 -10.12 -8.06
C GLU A 108 18.81 -11.46 -7.29
N LYS A 109 18.88 -11.41 -5.95
CA LYS A 109 18.85 -12.61 -5.10
C LYS A 109 17.53 -13.38 -5.21
N LEU A 110 16.41 -12.68 -5.33
CA LEU A 110 15.11 -13.30 -5.54
C LEU A 110 15.05 -14.04 -6.88
N TYR A 111 15.51 -13.40 -7.95
CA TYR A 111 15.61 -14.06 -9.26
C TYR A 111 16.55 -15.26 -9.21
N GLN A 112 17.70 -15.17 -8.54
CA GLN A 112 18.62 -16.32 -8.44
C GLN A 112 18.02 -17.51 -7.68
N ARG A 113 17.19 -17.26 -6.66
CA ARG A 113 16.64 -18.32 -5.80
C ARG A 113 15.30 -18.87 -6.29
N TYR A 114 14.48 -18.03 -6.90
CA TYR A 114 13.08 -18.33 -7.23
C TYR A 114 12.73 -18.03 -8.69
N ASN A 115 13.72 -18.06 -9.61
CA ASN A 115 13.53 -17.71 -11.02
C ASN A 115 12.30 -18.39 -11.63
N ASP A 116 12.22 -19.71 -11.49
CA ASP A 116 11.17 -20.52 -12.12
C ASP A 116 9.77 -20.10 -11.64
N LEU A 117 9.61 -19.82 -10.34
CA LEU A 117 8.35 -19.37 -9.76
C LEU A 117 7.98 -17.96 -10.24
N ILE A 118 8.97 -17.05 -10.29
CA ILE A 118 8.77 -15.68 -10.75
C ILE A 118 8.41 -15.68 -12.25
N GLU A 119 9.05 -16.52 -13.06
CA GLU A 119 8.73 -16.68 -14.48
C GLU A 119 7.33 -17.26 -14.68
N GLU A 120 6.95 -18.28 -13.92
CA GLU A 120 5.59 -18.86 -13.95
C GLU A 120 4.53 -17.80 -13.64
N TYR A 121 4.75 -17.02 -12.57
CA TYR A 121 3.82 -15.96 -12.20
C TYR A 121 3.73 -14.88 -13.28
N ASN A 122 4.87 -14.42 -13.81
CA ASN A 122 4.90 -13.45 -14.90
C ASN A 122 4.23 -13.96 -16.17
N ALA A 123 4.38 -15.24 -16.51
CA ALA A 123 3.68 -15.86 -17.62
C ALA A 123 2.17 -15.90 -17.37
N SER A 124 1.73 -16.19 -16.14
CA SER A 124 0.31 -16.16 -15.78
C SER A 124 -0.30 -14.76 -15.92
N ILE A 125 0.45 -13.71 -15.59
CA ILE A 125 0.03 -12.31 -15.68
C ILE A 125 -0.08 -11.88 -17.16
N LYS A 126 0.89 -12.28 -18.01
CA LYS A 126 0.90 -11.91 -19.43
C LYS A 126 -0.19 -12.59 -20.27
N ASN A 127 -0.67 -13.75 -19.84
CA ASN A 127 -1.68 -14.53 -20.55
C ASN A 127 -3.13 -14.20 -20.11
N LYS A 128 -3.30 -13.21 -19.24
CA LYS A 128 -4.59 -12.78 -18.67
C LYS A 128 -5.07 -11.50 -19.35
#